data_AF-A0A553ZSW4-F1
#
_entry.id   AF-A0A553ZSW4-F1
#
_cell.length_a   1.000
_cell.length_b   1.000
_cell.length_c   1.000
_cell.angle_alpha   90.00
_cell.angle_beta   90.00
_cell.angle_gamma   90.00
#
_symmetry.space_group_name_H-M   'P 1'
#
loop_
_entity.id
_entity.type
_entity.pdbx_description
1 polymer ?
#
loop_
_entity_poly.entity_id
_entity_poly.type
_entity_poly.pdbx_seq_one_letter_code
_entity_poly.pdbx_strand_id
1 'polypeptide(L)'
;ISIATACTSGVHNIGHAARIIAYGDADVMVAGGAEKASTPLGVGGFGAARALSTRNDNPQAASRPWDKERDGFVLGDGAGMLVLEEYEHAKKRGAKIYAELVGFGMSSDAYHMTSPPENGA
;
A
#
# COMPACT_ATOMS: atom_id res chain seq x y z
N ILE A 1 5.72 15.80 3.00
CA ILE A 1 5.53 15.39 1.57
C ILE A 1 4.40 14.39 1.52
N SER A 2 3.53 14.44 0.51
CA SER A 2 2.44 13.48 0.30
C SER A 2 2.56 12.89 -1.10
N ILE A 3 2.85 11.60 -1.20
CA ILE A 3 3.04 10.89 -2.46
C ILE A 3 1.81 10.02 -2.73
N ALA A 4 1.29 10.11 -3.95
CA ALA A 4 0.16 9.34 -4.43
C ALA A 4 0.57 8.46 -5.61
N THR A 5 0.59 7.15 -5.39
CA THR A 5 0.84 6.10 -6.39
C THR A 5 -0.18 4.97 -6.29
N ALA A 6 -1.46 5.34 -6.15
CA ALA A 6 -2.58 4.42 -6.00
C ALA A 6 -2.34 3.41 -4.84
N CYS A 7 -2.52 2.11 -5.08
CA CYS A 7 -2.44 1.06 -4.06
C CYS A 7 -1.10 1.02 -3.30
N THR A 8 -0.01 1.56 -3.87
CA THR A 8 1.32 1.56 -3.25
C THR A 8 1.65 2.84 -2.49
N SER A 9 0.76 3.84 -2.46
CA SER A 9 1.03 5.16 -1.87
C SER A 9 1.59 5.08 -0.46
N GLY A 10 1.03 4.20 0.39
CA GLY A 10 1.47 4.04 1.78
C GLY A 10 2.93 3.60 1.90
N VAL A 11 3.32 2.53 1.17
CA VAL A 11 4.70 2.02 1.18
C VAL A 11 5.66 3.00 0.50
N HIS A 12 5.19 3.74 -0.50
CA HIS A 12 5.97 4.76 -1.17
C HIS A 12 6.30 5.94 -0.23
N ASN A 13 5.33 6.40 0.57
CA ASN A 13 5.55 7.41 1.61
C ASN A 13 6.55 6.94 2.68
N ILE A 14 6.45 5.68 3.12
CA ILE A 14 7.39 5.09 4.09
C ILE A 14 8.82 5.10 3.53
N GLY A 15 9.00 4.68 2.27
CA GLY A 15 10.30 4.67 1.60
C GLY A 15 10.92 6.05 1.45
N HIS A 16 10.12 7.06 1.08
CA HIS A 16 10.62 8.44 1.01
C HIS A 16 10.94 9.03 2.38
N ALA A 17 10.15 8.74 3.41
CA ALA A 17 10.46 9.17 4.77
C ALA A 17 11.82 8.64 5.23
N ALA A 18 12.14 7.38 4.93
CA ALA A 18 13.45 6.81 5.22
C ALA A 18 14.58 7.53 4.46
N ARG A 19 14.39 7.90 3.19
CA ARG A 19 15.39 8.67 2.42
C ARG A 19 15.62 10.06 2.99
N ILE A 20 14.56 10.76 3.39
CA ILE A 20 14.65 12.09 4.02
C ILE A 20 15.48 12.00 5.30
N ILE A 21 15.23 10.98 6.13
CA ILE A 21 16.02 10.75 7.35
C ILE A 21 17.47 10.40 7.01
N ALA A 22 17.69 9.48 6.07
CA ALA A 22 19.03 9.07 5.66
C ALA A 22 19.87 10.21 5.06
N TYR A 23 19.22 11.21 4.46
CA TYR A 23 19.88 12.40 3.91
C TYR A 23 20.08 13.52 4.95
N GLY A 24 19.60 13.34 6.18
CA GLY A 24 19.76 14.31 7.26
C GLY A 24 18.77 15.48 7.20
N ASP A 25 17.73 15.38 6.37
CA ASP A 25 16.70 16.42 6.25
C ASP A 25 15.69 16.38 7.42
N ALA A 26 15.61 15.26 8.15
CA ALA A 26 14.81 15.10 9.36
C ALA A 26 15.34 13.96 10.25
N ASP A 27 15.15 14.05 11.57
CA ASP A 27 15.48 12.96 12.50
C ASP A 27 14.32 11.97 12.71
N VAL A 28 13.07 12.45 12.57
CA VAL A 28 11.84 11.67 12.82
C VAL A 28 10.78 12.01 11.79
N MET A 29 10.09 11.01 11.26
CA MET A 29 9.03 11.17 10.28
C MET A 29 7.84 10.24 10.59
N VAL A 30 6.62 10.75 10.47
CA VAL A 30 5.40 9.93 10.48
C VAL A 30 5.01 9.63 9.03
N ALA A 31 4.94 8.36 8.66
CA ALA A 31 4.70 7.95 7.27
C ALA A 31 3.77 6.74 7.16
N GLY A 32 2.98 6.69 6.09
CA GLY A 32 2.01 5.64 5.87
C GLY A 32 0.96 6.03 4.83
N GLY A 33 -0.24 5.46 4.95
CA GLY A 33 -1.36 5.72 4.05
C GLY A 33 -2.71 5.43 4.68
N ALA A 34 -3.75 6.01 4.10
CA ALA A 34 -5.14 5.80 4.47
C ALA A 34 -6.02 5.75 3.21
N GLU A 35 -7.10 4.98 3.26
CA GLU A 35 -8.04 4.80 2.16
C GLU A 35 -9.47 4.62 2.68
N LYS A 36 -10.43 5.22 1.97
CA LYS A 36 -11.86 5.05 2.14
C LYS A 36 -12.50 4.86 0.76
N ALA A 37 -12.32 3.66 0.21
CA ALA A 37 -12.75 3.35 -1.14
C ALA A 37 -14.20 2.82 -1.20
N SER A 38 -14.79 2.39 -0.07
CA SER A 38 -16.16 1.84 0.00
C SER A 38 -17.31 2.86 -0.24
N THR A 39 -17.01 4.01 -0.85
CA THR A 39 -18.03 4.96 -1.27
C THR A 39 -18.86 4.38 -2.43
N PRO A 40 -20.09 4.88 -2.68
CA PRO A 40 -20.88 4.43 -3.83
C PRO A 40 -20.13 4.59 -5.17
N LEU A 41 -19.33 5.64 -5.30
CA LEU A 41 -18.50 5.88 -6.48
C LEU A 41 -17.37 4.84 -6.58
N GLY A 42 -16.69 4.54 -5.48
CA GLY A 42 -15.60 3.56 -5.47
C GLY A 42 -16.10 2.15 -5.77
N VAL A 43 -17.17 1.71 -5.10
CA VAL A 43 -17.78 0.40 -5.36
C VAL A 43 -18.30 0.30 -6.79
N GLY A 44 -19.02 1.32 -7.28
CA GLY A 44 -19.53 1.36 -8.64
C GLY A 44 -18.43 1.37 -9.70
N GLY A 45 -17.37 2.14 -9.49
CA GLY A 45 -16.22 2.23 -10.39
C GLY A 45 -15.44 0.92 -10.48
N PHE A 46 -15.08 0.32 -9.34
CA PHE A 46 -14.36 -0.97 -9.34
C PHE A 46 -15.25 -2.13 -9.84
N GLY A 47 -16.56 -2.07 -9.60
CA GLY A 47 -17.53 -3.02 -10.17
C GLY A 47 -17.61 -2.92 -11.70
N ALA A 48 -17.69 -1.69 -12.24
CA ALA A 48 -17.69 -1.46 -13.69
C ALA A 48 -16.39 -1.91 -14.36
N ALA A 49 -15.26 -1.76 -13.66
CA ALA A 49 -13.95 -2.26 -14.09
C ALA A 49 -13.79 -3.79 -13.93
N ARG A 50 -14.79 -4.49 -13.37
CA ARG A 50 -14.77 -5.93 -13.06
C ARG A 50 -13.60 -6.35 -12.15
N ALA A 51 -13.22 -5.48 -11.22
CA ALA A 51 -12.10 -5.74 -10.32
C ALA A 51 -12.53 -6.36 -8.97
N LEU A 52 -13.80 -6.20 -8.60
CA LEU A 52 -14.35 -6.70 -7.35
C LEU A 52 -14.80 -8.16 -7.48
N SER A 53 -14.63 -8.94 -6.40
CA SER A 53 -15.25 -10.26 -6.29
C SER A 53 -16.78 -10.17 -6.40
N THR A 54 -17.38 -11.16 -7.06
CA THR A 54 -18.83 -11.27 -7.27
C THR A 54 -19.50 -12.33 -6.38
N ARG A 55 -18.72 -12.96 -5.49
CA ARG A 55 -19.15 -14.01 -4.55
C ARG A 55 -20.02 -13.45 -3.40
N ASN A 56 -21.19 -12.96 -3.77
CA ASN A 56 -22.15 -12.35 -2.84
C ASN A 56 -22.94 -13.36 -1.99
N ASP A 57 -22.96 -14.62 -2.41
CA ASP A 57 -23.61 -15.74 -1.70
C ASP A 57 -22.79 -16.27 -0.52
N ASN A 58 -21.46 -16.15 -0.59
CA ASN A 58 -20.53 -16.50 0.49
C ASN A 58 -19.41 -15.45 0.64
N PRO A 59 -19.73 -14.24 1.13
CA PRO A 59 -18.80 -13.11 1.16
C PRO A 59 -17.60 -13.33 2.11
N GLN A 60 -17.77 -14.12 3.17
CA GLN A 60 -16.69 -14.44 4.11
C GLN A 60 -15.55 -15.23 3.45
N ALA A 61 -15.84 -15.94 2.36
CA ALA A 61 -14.86 -16.69 1.60
C ALA A 61 -14.40 -15.96 0.32
N ALA A 62 -14.81 -14.70 0.08
CA ALA A 62 -14.53 -13.97 -1.17
C ALA A 62 -13.06 -13.55 -1.32
N SER A 63 -12.39 -13.13 -0.24
CA SER A 63 -10.96 -12.79 -0.29
C SER A 63 -10.13 -14.06 -0.25
N ARG A 64 -9.69 -14.53 -1.42
CA ARG A 64 -8.94 -15.78 -1.60
C ARG A 64 -7.71 -15.62 -2.54
N PRO A 65 -6.70 -14.85 -2.13
CA PRO A 65 -5.47 -14.71 -2.90
C PRO A 65 -4.89 -16.07 -3.34
N TRP A 66 -4.42 -16.17 -4.57
CA TRP A 66 -3.83 -17.38 -5.20
C TRP A 66 -4.74 -18.61 -5.36
N ASP A 67 -6.00 -18.55 -4.92
CA ASP A 67 -6.96 -19.63 -5.12
C ASP A 67 -7.34 -19.78 -6.61
N LYS A 68 -7.67 -21.02 -7.00
CA LYS A 68 -8.06 -21.34 -8.38
C LYS A 68 -9.39 -20.67 -8.77
N GLU A 69 -10.28 -20.47 -7.80
CA GLU A 69 -11.60 -19.85 -7.99
C GLU A 69 -11.64 -18.39 -7.53
N ARG A 70 -10.49 -17.70 -7.46
CA ARG A 70 -10.46 -16.24 -7.24
C ARG A 70 -11.16 -15.52 -8.39
N ASP A 71 -11.97 -14.51 -8.07
CA ASP A 71 -12.79 -13.80 -9.06
C ASP A 71 -12.71 -12.26 -8.95
N GLY A 72 -11.81 -11.74 -8.11
CA GLY A 72 -11.61 -10.32 -7.86
C GLY A 72 -11.15 -10.06 -6.43
N PHE A 73 -10.88 -8.81 -6.08
CA PHE A 73 -10.53 -8.44 -4.71
C PHE A 73 -11.75 -8.01 -3.90
N VAL A 74 -11.64 -8.08 -2.58
CA VAL A 74 -12.65 -7.53 -1.66
C VAL A 74 -12.22 -6.12 -1.25
N LEU A 75 -13.06 -5.14 -1.54
CA LEU A 75 -12.78 -3.74 -1.23
C LEU A 75 -12.77 -3.52 0.29
N GLY A 76 -11.74 -2.85 0.79
CA GLY A 76 -11.57 -2.53 2.19
C GLY A 76 -11.18 -1.07 2.38
N ASP A 77 -11.43 -0.58 3.59
CA ASP A 77 -10.99 0.74 4.04
C ASP A 77 -10.01 0.56 5.19
N GLY A 78 -9.17 1.57 5.42
CA GLY A 78 -8.28 1.54 6.56
C GLY A 78 -7.20 2.60 6.51
N ALA A 79 -6.37 2.61 7.54
CA ALA A 79 -5.17 3.44 7.61
C ALA A 79 -4.07 2.68 8.34
N GLY A 80 -2.82 2.96 7.98
CA GLY A 80 -1.64 2.43 8.63
C GLY A 80 -0.54 3.48 8.62
N MET A 81 0.02 3.75 9.80
CA MET A 81 1.07 4.75 9.99
C MET A 81 2.22 4.14 10.80
N LEU A 82 3.44 4.55 10.47
CA LEU A 82 4.68 4.23 11.16
C LEU A 82 5.37 5.53 11.59
N VAL A 83 6.09 5.46 12.71
CA VAL A 83 7.08 6.47 13.09
C VAL A 83 8.44 5.92 12.69
N LEU A 84 9.07 6.57 11.72
CA LEU A 84 10.44 6.31 11.33
C LEU A 84 11.35 7.32 12.01
N GLU A 85 12.55 6.89 12.37
CA GLU A 85 13.48 7.69 13.14
C GLU A 85 14.92 7.29 12.81
N GLU A 86 15.82 8.27 12.85
CA GLU A 86 17.26 8.05 12.74
C GLU A 86 17.74 7.11 13.86
N TYR A 87 18.59 6.14 13.51
CA TYR A 87 18.90 5.02 14.37
C TYR A 87 19.63 5.42 15.65
N GLU A 88 20.65 6.27 15.55
CA GLU A 88 21.41 6.71 16.73
C GLU A 88 20.59 7.68 17.60
N HIS A 89 19.74 8.50 16.99
CA HIS A 89 18.76 9.34 17.67
C HIS A 89 17.77 8.48 18.48
N ALA A 90 17.17 7.46 17.86
CA ALA A 90 16.27 6.50 18.51
C ALA A 90 16.96 5.79 19.70
N LYS A 91 18.19 5.32 19.50
CA LYS A 91 18.99 4.67 20.56
C LYS A 91 19.28 5.61 21.72
N LYS A 92 19.72 6.84 21.44
CA LYS A 92 20.08 7.84 22.45
C LYS A 92 18.92 8.13 23.41
N ARG A 93 17.68 8.15 22.91
CA ARG A 93 16.48 8.35 23.74
C ARG A 93 15.87 7.05 24.30
N GLY A 94 16.46 5.89 24.03
CA GLY A 94 15.97 4.59 24.50
C GLY A 94 14.65 4.15 23.86
N ALA A 95 14.43 4.49 22.58
CA ALA A 95 13.23 4.09 21.86
C ALA A 95 13.12 2.56 21.72
N LYS A 96 11.89 2.03 21.78
CA LYS A 96 11.63 0.63 21.39
C LYS A 96 11.67 0.53 19.87
N ILE A 97 12.69 -0.14 19.34
CA ILE A 97 12.86 -0.38 17.91
C ILE A 97 12.16 -1.70 17.56
N TYR A 98 11.19 -1.64 16.64
CA TYR A 98 10.43 -2.82 16.19
C TYR A 98 11.08 -3.51 15.00
N ALA A 99 11.67 -2.73 14.10
CA ALA A 99 12.34 -3.20 12.89
C ALA A 99 13.28 -2.10 12.37
N GLU A 100 14.18 -2.49 11.48
CA GLU A 100 15.03 -1.58 10.71
C GLU A 100 14.58 -1.58 9.25
N LEU A 101 14.47 -0.39 8.64
CA LEU A 101 14.18 -0.27 7.22
C LEU A 101 15.49 -0.36 6.44
N VAL A 102 15.77 -1.53 5.87
CA VAL A 102 17.04 -1.83 5.20
C VAL A 102 17.10 -1.38 3.73
N GLY A 103 15.98 -1.00 3.13
CA GLY A 103 15.94 -0.53 1.75
C GLY A 103 14.57 -0.13 1.24
N PHE A 104 14.56 0.67 0.17
CA PHE A 104 13.37 1.08 -0.57
C PHE A 104 13.69 1.21 -2.07
N GLY A 105 12.85 0.60 -2.90
CA GLY A 105 12.92 0.68 -4.36
C GLY A 105 11.56 0.99 -4.96
N MET A 106 11.58 1.65 -6.12
CA MET A 106 10.41 1.94 -6.94
C MET A 106 10.79 1.82 -8.42
N SER A 107 9.87 1.30 -9.23
CA SER A 107 9.99 1.19 -10.68
C SER A 107 8.68 1.62 -11.34
N SER A 108 8.72 1.86 -12.65
CA SER A 108 7.56 2.15 -13.47
C SER A 108 7.72 1.42 -14.81
N ASP A 109 6.66 0.77 -15.28
CA ASP A 109 6.74 -0.24 -16.34
C ASP A 109 6.54 0.33 -17.76
N ALA A 110 6.55 1.66 -17.93
CA ALA A 110 6.26 2.36 -19.20
C ALA A 110 4.89 1.99 -19.83
N TYR A 111 4.75 1.92 -21.18
CA TYR A 111 3.44 1.89 -21.90
C TYR A 111 2.63 0.58 -21.71
N HIS A 112 1.29 0.68 -21.57
CA HIS A 112 0.43 -0.36 -20.97
C HIS A 112 -1.05 -0.32 -21.49
N MET A 113 -1.70 -1.42 -21.94
CA MET A 113 -3.08 -1.41 -22.55
C MET A 113 -4.09 -2.46 -22.05
N THR A 114 -3.79 -3.21 -21.02
CA THR A 114 -4.76 -3.94 -20.21
C THR A 114 -4.43 -3.65 -18.75
N SER A 115 -3.17 -3.40 -18.44
CA SER A 115 -2.31 -4.54 -18.68
C SER A 115 -2.28 -5.44 -17.48
N PRO A 116 -3.30 -6.30 -17.42
CA PRO A 116 -2.98 -7.68 -17.61
C PRO A 116 -3.70 -8.30 -18.83
N PRO A 117 -3.11 -9.20 -19.64
CA PRO A 117 -1.88 -9.96 -19.33
C PRO A 117 -0.97 -10.48 -20.50
N GLU A 118 0.26 -10.95 -20.16
CA GLU A 118 0.93 -12.08 -20.88
C GLU A 118 1.24 -13.24 -19.90
N ASN A 119 0.37 -13.57 -18.97
CA ASN A 119 -0.45 -14.79 -19.06
C ASN A 119 -1.70 -14.72 -18.17
N GLY A 120 -1.75 -13.68 -17.32
CA GLY A 120 -2.70 -13.35 -16.25
C GLY A 120 -4.15 -13.10 -16.64
N ALA A 121 -4.79 -14.14 -17.18
CA ALA A 121 -6.08 -14.53 -16.61
C ALA A 121 -5.97 -14.84 -15.10
#